data_AF-A0A371MQQ6-F1
#
_entry.id   AF-A0A371MQQ6-F1
#
_cell.length_a   1.000
_cell.length_b   1.000
_cell.length_c   1.000
_cell.angle_alpha   90.00
_cell.angle_beta   90.00
_cell.angle_gamma   90.00
#
_symmetry.space_group_name_H-M   'P 1'
#
loop_
_entity.id
_entity.type
_entity.pdbx_description
1 polymer ?
#
loop_
_entity_poly.entity_id
_entity_poly.type
_entity_poly.pdbx_seq_one_letter_code
_entity_poly.pdbx_strand_id
1 'polypeptide(L)'
;MEHEISFSTYDAGELNTILTDRAQRAFVDGACVDSAISACAAFAAKDDGSARQAIDLLREAADAAQKDGSTTVTAEHVERVRQQVNRGQLRDKIDDQTMHAQLVLQAVSRQQLADDESVRTKRVQKRYEAVADAWGHDHLTSLKSIQNHL
;
A
#
# COMPACT_ATOMS: atom_id res chain seq x y z
N MET A 1 6.06 32.37 28.26
CA MET A 1 6.72 31.23 27.61
C MET A 1 5.61 30.33 27.14
N GLU A 2 5.43 30.19 25.83
CA GLU A 2 4.51 29.21 25.27
C GLU A 2 5.20 27.83 25.34
N HIS A 3 4.57 26.87 25.99
CA HIS A 3 5.03 25.48 25.97
C HIS A 3 4.43 24.81 24.74
N GLU A 4 5.26 24.50 23.76
CA GLU A 4 4.87 23.70 22.61
C GLU A 4 4.70 22.24 23.04
N ILE A 5 3.53 21.67 22.77
CA ILE A 5 3.26 20.25 22.99
C ILE A 5 3.60 19.52 21.69
N SER A 6 4.61 18.67 21.74
CA SER A 6 4.97 17.80 20.61
C SER A 6 4.38 16.40 20.81
N PHE A 7 3.80 15.85 19.75
CA PHE A 7 3.29 14.49 19.71
C PHE A 7 4.16 13.67 18.74
N SER A 8 5.04 12.83 19.29
CA SER A 8 5.80 11.87 18.50
C SER A 8 4.88 10.76 17.97
N THR A 9 5.30 10.14 16.87
CA THR A 9 4.68 8.92 16.35
C THR A 9 4.83 7.78 17.36
N TYR A 10 3.86 6.88 17.42
CA TYR A 10 3.93 5.74 18.33
C TYR A 10 4.87 4.67 17.82
N ASP A 11 5.58 4.01 18.73
CA ASP A 11 6.32 2.80 18.43
C ASP A 11 5.42 1.54 18.43
N ALA A 12 5.98 0.39 18.05
CA ALA A 12 5.22 -0.85 17.97
C ALA A 12 4.67 -1.33 19.33
N GLY A 13 5.37 -1.07 20.44
CA GLY A 13 4.92 -1.46 21.78
C GLY A 13 3.78 -0.57 22.28
N GLU A 14 3.88 0.73 22.03
CA GLU A 14 2.80 1.70 22.34
C GLU A 14 1.54 1.39 21.52
N LEU A 15 1.70 1.13 20.22
CA LEU A 15 0.59 0.73 19.35
C LEU A 15 -0.03 -0.61 19.77
N ASN A 16 0.78 -1.57 20.20
CA ASN A 16 0.28 -2.85 20.71
C ASN A 16 -0.57 -2.64 21.96
N THR A 17 -0.11 -1.78 22.88
CA THR A 17 -0.86 -1.43 24.09
C THR A 17 -2.20 -0.79 23.75
N ILE A 18 -2.20 0.20 22.84
CA ILE A 18 -3.42 0.87 22.38
C ILE A 18 -4.39 -0.12 21.73
N LEU A 19 -3.90 -0.97 20.82
CA LEU A 19 -4.74 -1.93 20.13
C LEU A 19 -5.28 -3.01 21.06
N THR A 20 -4.51 -3.43 22.07
CA THR A 20 -4.97 -4.40 23.07
C THR A 20 -6.15 -3.84 23.88
N ASP A 21 -6.07 -2.59 24.36
CA ASP A 21 -7.19 -1.93 25.04
C ASP A 21 -8.43 -1.86 24.14
N ARG A 22 -8.24 -1.49 22.87
CA ARG A 22 -9.34 -1.42 21.90
C ARG A 22 -9.94 -2.78 21.61
N ALA A 23 -9.10 -3.81 21.46
CA ALA A 23 -9.54 -5.16 21.14
C ALA A 23 -10.39 -5.75 22.28
N GLN A 24 -9.97 -5.59 23.53
CA GLN A 24 -10.71 -6.06 24.72
C GLN A 24 -12.12 -5.46 24.82
N ARG A 25 -12.33 -4.26 24.28
CA ARG A 25 -13.62 -3.55 24.30
C ARG A 25 -14.50 -3.85 23.09
N ALA A 26 -13.90 -4.29 21.98
CA ALA A 26 -14.57 -4.46 20.70
C ALA A 26 -14.85 -5.93 20.35
N PHE A 27 -14.00 -6.85 20.79
CA PHE A 27 -14.12 -8.28 20.52
C PHE A 27 -14.67 -9.04 21.74
N VAL A 28 -15.38 -10.14 21.48
CA VAL A 28 -15.65 -11.15 22.50
C VAL A 28 -14.40 -11.98 22.77
N ASP A 29 -14.32 -12.59 23.95
CA ASP A 29 -13.18 -13.41 24.34
C ASP A 29 -12.85 -14.49 23.28
N GLY A 30 -11.58 -14.55 22.87
CA GLY A 30 -11.09 -15.49 21.87
C GLY A 30 -11.39 -15.13 20.40
N ALA A 31 -12.12 -14.04 20.14
CA ALA A 31 -12.40 -13.61 18.77
C ALA A 31 -11.21 -12.88 18.10
N CYS A 32 -10.17 -12.49 18.84
CA CYS A 32 -8.95 -11.93 18.29
C CYS A 32 -7.74 -12.51 19.03
N VAL A 33 -6.75 -13.02 18.30
CA VAL A 33 -5.50 -13.50 18.92
C VAL A 33 -4.47 -12.39 19.01
N ASP A 34 -3.65 -12.42 20.06
CA ASP A 34 -2.61 -11.40 20.34
C ASP A 34 -1.61 -11.24 19.18
N SER A 35 -1.38 -12.29 18.39
CA SER A 35 -0.51 -12.20 17.21
C SER A 35 -1.10 -11.33 16.10
N ALA A 36 -2.43 -11.24 15.98
CA ALA A 36 -3.10 -10.33 15.05
C ALA A 36 -2.91 -8.88 15.50
N ILE A 37 -3.09 -8.60 16.79
CA ILE A 37 -2.86 -7.28 17.40
C ILE A 37 -1.41 -6.85 17.18
N SER A 38 -0.48 -7.75 17.46
CA SER A 38 0.96 -7.51 17.31
C SER A 38 1.34 -7.23 15.85
N ALA A 39 0.73 -7.95 14.89
CA ALA A 39 0.95 -7.71 13.47
C ALA A 39 0.46 -6.31 13.06
N CYS A 40 -0.76 -5.92 13.45
CA CYS A 40 -1.29 -4.58 13.16
C CYS A 40 -0.38 -3.46 13.72
N ALA A 41 0.06 -3.60 14.97
CA ALA A 41 0.96 -2.65 15.61
C ALA A 41 2.29 -2.53 14.86
N ALA A 42 2.90 -3.67 14.50
CA ALA A 42 4.18 -3.70 13.79
C ALA A 42 4.08 -3.05 12.40
N PHE A 43 2.99 -3.30 11.65
CA PHE A 43 2.79 -2.67 10.34
C PHE A 43 2.62 -1.17 10.44
N ALA A 44 1.79 -0.69 11.36
CA ALA A 44 1.57 0.74 11.55
C ALA A 44 2.84 1.47 12.04
N ALA A 45 3.60 0.86 12.97
CA ALA A 45 4.87 1.40 13.44
C ALA A 45 5.91 1.53 12.31
N LYS A 46 5.94 0.57 11.38
CA LYS A 46 6.88 0.58 10.24
C LYS A 46 6.56 1.66 9.22
N ASP A 47 5.30 2.06 9.08
CA ASP A 47 4.86 3.06 8.12
C ASP A 47 5.05 4.49 8.66
N ASP A 48 4.22 4.89 9.62
CA ASP A 48 4.19 6.27 10.16
C ASP A 48 3.90 6.34 11.67
N GLY A 49 3.76 5.19 12.35
CA GLY A 49 3.41 5.14 13.78
C GLY A 49 2.00 5.64 14.10
N SER A 50 1.08 5.63 13.13
CA SER A 50 -0.29 6.10 13.32
C SER A 50 -1.18 5.09 14.03
N ALA A 51 -1.65 5.45 15.23
CA ALA A 51 -2.65 4.66 15.96
C ALA A 51 -3.96 4.50 15.19
N ARG A 52 -4.35 5.51 14.40
CA ARG A 52 -5.55 5.43 13.56
C ARG A 52 -5.40 4.34 12.51
N GLN A 53 -4.28 4.34 11.77
CA GLN A 53 -4.02 3.29 10.78
C GLN A 53 -3.98 1.90 11.41
N ALA A 54 -3.37 1.76 12.58
CA ALA A 54 -3.31 0.50 13.31
C ALA A 54 -4.72 -0.03 13.65
N ILE A 55 -5.61 0.84 14.14
CA ILE A 55 -7.00 0.50 14.49
C ILE A 55 -7.80 0.16 13.23
N ASP A 56 -7.66 0.96 12.17
CA ASP A 56 -8.34 0.73 10.89
C ASP A 56 -7.93 -0.64 10.32
N LEU A 57 -6.64 -0.99 10.37
CA LEU A 57 -6.14 -2.29 9.92
C LEU A 57 -6.71 -3.46 10.74
N LEU A 58 -6.78 -3.33 12.06
CA LEU A 58 -7.37 -4.36 12.92
C LEU A 58 -8.86 -4.56 12.63
N ARG A 59 -9.59 -3.48 12.38
CA ARG A 59 -11.01 -3.52 12.01
C ARG A 59 -11.21 -4.22 10.67
N GLU A 60 -10.45 -3.86 9.65
CA GLU A 60 -10.54 -4.50 8.34
C GLU A 60 -10.14 -5.99 8.40
N ALA A 61 -9.18 -6.36 9.25
CA ALA A 61 -8.83 -7.76 9.51
C ALA A 61 -9.98 -8.53 10.16
N ALA A 62 -10.76 -7.89 11.03
CA ALA A 62 -11.97 -8.48 11.59
C ALA A 62 -13.07 -8.69 10.55
N ASP A 63 -13.31 -7.68 9.71
CA ASP A 63 -14.26 -7.79 8.60
C ASP A 63 -13.85 -8.89 7.61
N ALA A 64 -12.54 -9.03 7.37
CA ALA A 64 -11.96 -10.11 6.57
C ALA A 64 -12.23 -11.49 7.18
N ALA A 65 -11.98 -11.67 8.48
CA ALA A 65 -12.27 -12.92 9.17
C ALA A 65 -13.76 -13.27 9.14
N GLN A 66 -14.63 -12.27 9.34
CA GLN A 66 -16.08 -12.46 9.28
C GLN A 66 -16.55 -12.89 7.88
N LYS A 67 -16.02 -12.29 6.82
CA LYS A 67 -16.31 -12.66 5.42
C LYS A 67 -15.86 -14.09 5.10
N ASP A 68 -14.75 -14.53 5.69
CA ASP A 68 -14.22 -15.89 5.53
C ASP A 68 -14.97 -16.91 6.41
N GLY A 69 -15.95 -16.47 7.21
CA GLY A 69 -16.68 -17.32 8.15
C GLY A 69 -15.87 -17.73 9.39
N SER A 70 -14.70 -17.11 9.60
CA SER A 70 -13.86 -17.33 10.77
C SER A 70 -14.42 -16.60 11.98
N THR A 71 -14.46 -17.29 13.13
CA THR A 71 -14.84 -16.70 14.42
C THR A 71 -13.67 -15.99 15.10
N THR A 72 -12.45 -16.15 14.59
CA THR A 72 -11.23 -15.64 15.20
C THR A 72 -10.39 -14.88 14.19
N VAL A 73 -10.06 -13.63 14.51
CA VAL A 73 -9.11 -12.80 13.77
C VAL A 73 -7.69 -13.30 14.06
N THR A 74 -6.93 -13.57 12.99
CA THR A 74 -5.57 -14.11 13.04
C THR A 74 -4.60 -13.19 12.32
N ALA A 75 -3.30 -13.36 12.55
CA ALA A 75 -2.26 -12.63 11.84
C ALA A 75 -2.32 -12.81 10.31
N GLU A 76 -2.84 -13.95 9.83
CA GLU A 76 -3.04 -14.19 8.39
C GLU A 76 -4.09 -13.26 7.78
N HIS A 77 -5.20 -13.01 8.49
CA HIS A 77 -6.20 -12.04 8.05
C HIS A 77 -5.60 -10.64 7.97
N VAL A 78 -4.77 -10.26 8.95
CA VAL A 78 -4.07 -8.96 8.97
C VAL A 78 -3.13 -8.83 7.76
N GLU A 79 -2.30 -9.84 7.50
CA GLU A 79 -1.38 -9.86 6.36
C GLU A 79 -2.13 -9.75 5.03
N ARG A 80 -3.21 -10.52 4.87
CA ARG A 80 -4.05 -10.48 3.67
C ARG A 80 -4.64 -9.10 3.44
N VAL A 81 -5.22 -8.49 4.48
CA VAL A 81 -5.79 -7.14 4.40
C VAL A 81 -4.71 -6.11 4.10
N ARG A 82 -3.54 -6.20 4.76
CA ARG A 82 -2.42 -5.30 4.50
C ARG A 82 -1.99 -5.34 3.04
N GLN A 83 -1.89 -6.53 2.44
CA GLN A 83 -1.59 -6.69 1.02
C GLN A 83 -2.68 -6.06 0.12
N GLN A 84 -3.96 -6.24 0.48
CA GLN A 84 -5.07 -5.63 -0.26
C GLN A 84 -5.04 -4.10 -0.19
N VAL A 85 -4.83 -3.53 1.00
CA VAL A 85 -4.71 -2.07 1.21
C VAL A 85 -3.53 -1.52 0.41
N ASN A 86 -2.36 -2.16 0.47
CA ASN A 86 -1.18 -1.71 -0.28
C ASN A 86 -1.41 -1.74 -1.79
N ARG A 87 -2.10 -2.78 -2.30
CA ARG A 87 -2.46 -2.88 -3.71
C ARG A 87 -3.49 -1.82 -4.11
N GLY A 88 -4.45 -1.52 -3.24
CA GLY A 88 -5.43 -0.44 -3.42
C GLY A 88 -4.74 0.92 -3.52
N GLN A 89 -3.90 1.26 -2.55
CA GLN A 89 -3.13 2.51 -2.56
C GLN A 89 -2.20 2.63 -3.77
N LEU A 90 -1.56 1.54 -4.19
CA LEU A 90 -0.75 1.54 -5.40
C LEU A 90 -1.61 1.80 -6.65
N ARG A 91 -2.78 1.16 -6.74
CA ARG A 91 -3.72 1.38 -7.82
C ARG A 91 -4.18 2.84 -7.85
N ASP A 92 -4.60 3.40 -6.72
CA ASP A 92 -5.06 4.79 -6.64
C ASP A 92 -3.96 5.76 -7.07
N LYS A 93 -2.71 5.54 -6.63
CA LYS A 93 -1.55 6.33 -7.07
C LYS A 93 -1.29 6.26 -8.57
N ILE A 94 -1.54 5.12 -9.19
CA ILE A 94 -1.42 4.93 -10.65
C ILE A 94 -2.58 5.64 -11.35
N ASP A 95 -3.81 5.47 -10.86
CA ASP A 95 -5.02 6.09 -11.41
C ASP A 95 -4.94 7.63 -11.35
N ASP A 96 -4.30 8.19 -10.32
CA ASP A 96 -4.06 9.64 -10.15
C ASP A 96 -2.93 10.21 -11.03
N GLN A 97 -2.14 9.38 -11.70
CA GLN A 97 -1.10 9.85 -12.61
C GLN A 97 -1.67 10.47 -13.88
N THR A 98 -0.87 11.30 -14.54
CA THR A 98 -1.21 11.74 -15.90
C THR A 98 -1.28 10.53 -16.84
N MET A 99 -2.11 10.63 -17.88
CA MET A 99 -2.21 9.61 -18.92
C MET A 99 -0.83 9.20 -19.46
N HIS A 100 0.08 10.15 -19.73
CA HIS A 100 1.43 9.81 -20.20
C HIS A 100 2.26 9.05 -19.17
N ALA A 101 2.17 9.39 -17.89
CA ALA A 101 2.85 8.64 -16.84
C ALA A 101 2.33 7.20 -16.73
N GLN A 102 1.02 6.98 -16.89
CA GLN A 102 0.44 5.63 -16.95
C GLN A 102 0.93 4.84 -18.17
N LEU A 103 1.00 5.46 -19.36
CA LEU A 103 1.52 4.83 -20.57
C LEU A 103 3.01 4.47 -20.44
N VAL A 104 3.81 5.35 -19.83
CA VAL A 104 5.22 5.09 -19.53
C VAL A 104 5.37 3.93 -18.54
N LEU A 105 4.58 3.91 -17.47
CA LEU A 105 4.57 2.81 -16.50
C LEU A 105 4.23 1.47 -17.19
N GLN A 106 3.21 1.44 -18.05
CA GLN A 106 2.86 0.25 -18.82
C GLN A 106 4.01 -0.20 -19.73
N ALA A 107 4.71 0.73 -20.38
CA ALA A 107 5.86 0.44 -21.23
C ALA A 107 7.01 -0.21 -20.43
N VAL A 108 7.33 0.32 -19.24
CA VAL A 108 8.34 -0.24 -18.35
C VAL A 108 7.94 -1.63 -17.85
N SER A 109 6.68 -1.82 -17.40
CA SER A 109 6.20 -3.13 -16.94
C SER A 109 6.26 -4.19 -18.04
N ARG A 110 5.89 -3.83 -19.28
CA ARG A 110 5.99 -4.73 -20.45
C ARG A 110 7.43 -5.08 -20.82
N GLN A 111 8.37 -4.19 -20.54
CA GLN A 111 9.80 -4.42 -20.77
C GLN A 111 10.36 -5.40 -19.75
N GLN A 112 10.00 -5.23 -18.47
CA GLN A 112 10.46 -6.10 -17.40
C GLN A 112 9.93 -7.54 -17.53
N LEU A 113 8.69 -7.71 -18.00
CA LEU A 113 8.12 -9.04 -18.30
C LEU A 113 8.81 -9.77 -19.48
N ALA A 114 9.62 -9.08 -20.27
CA ALA A 114 10.31 -9.66 -21.41
C ALA A 114 11.74 -10.15 -21.08
N ASP A 115 12.10 -10.27 -19.79
CA ASP A 115 13.38 -10.80 -19.27
C ASP A 115 14.65 -10.13 -19.81
N ASP A 116 14.58 -8.82 -20.05
CA ASP A 116 15.71 -8.04 -20.55
C ASP A 116 16.47 -7.39 -19.38
N GLU A 117 17.55 -8.03 -18.91
CA GLU A 117 18.40 -7.60 -17.79
C GLU A 117 18.94 -6.16 -17.92
N SER A 118 18.86 -5.53 -19.10
CA SER A 118 19.24 -4.12 -19.28
C SER A 118 18.09 -3.26 -19.81
N VAL A 119 17.50 -2.46 -18.91
CA VAL A 119 16.54 -1.42 -19.28
C VAL A 119 17.28 -0.21 -19.85
N ARG A 120 17.47 -0.19 -21.16
CA ARG A 120 18.01 1.00 -21.86
C ARG A 120 16.88 2.01 -22.09
N THR A 121 17.11 3.29 -21.77
CA THR A 121 16.12 4.38 -21.93
C THR A 121 15.53 4.45 -23.34
N LYS A 122 16.32 4.19 -24.38
CA LYS A 122 15.83 4.14 -25.79
C LYS A 122 14.85 2.99 -26.06
N ARG A 123 14.96 1.85 -25.35
CA ARG A 123 14.00 0.74 -25.46
C ARG A 123 12.68 1.10 -24.78
N VAL A 124 12.75 1.73 -23.60
CA VAL A 124 11.56 2.24 -22.90
C VAL A 124 10.81 3.26 -23.77
N GLN A 125 11.53 4.20 -24.40
CA GLN A 125 10.93 5.17 -25.32
C GLN A 125 10.16 4.48 -26.46
N LYS A 126 10.79 3.56 -27.20
CA LYS A 126 10.12 2.84 -28.30
C LYS A 126 8.88 2.06 -27.83
N ARG A 127 8.95 1.48 -26.63
CA ARG A 127 7.84 0.73 -26.04
C ARG A 127 6.70 1.66 -25.62
N TYR A 128 7.04 2.84 -25.11
CA TYR A 128 6.08 3.91 -24.80
C TYR A 128 5.38 4.42 -26.06
N GLU A 129 6.11 4.72 -27.14
CA GLU A 129 5.54 5.14 -28.42
C GLU A 129 4.53 4.09 -28.92
N ALA A 130 4.93 2.81 -28.96
CA ALA A 130 4.03 1.72 -29.37
C ALA A 130 2.82 1.54 -28.43
N VAL A 131 2.96 1.85 -27.14
CA VAL A 131 1.84 1.81 -26.18
C VAL A 131 0.89 2.98 -26.45
N ALA A 132 1.40 4.20 -26.62
CA ALA A 132 0.61 5.39 -26.92
C ALA A 132 -0.19 5.22 -28.22
N ASP A 133 0.47 4.73 -29.28
CA ASP A 133 -0.17 4.44 -30.57
C ASP A 133 -1.30 3.40 -30.42
N ALA A 134 -1.07 2.34 -29.65
CA ALA A 134 -2.07 1.29 -29.42
C ALA A 134 -3.31 1.79 -28.65
N TRP A 135 -3.15 2.82 -27.83
CA TRP A 135 -4.26 3.50 -27.15
C TRP A 135 -4.85 4.67 -27.97
N GLY A 136 -4.30 4.95 -29.16
CA GLY A 136 -4.75 6.04 -30.03
C GLY A 136 -4.38 7.44 -29.52
N HIS A 137 -3.29 7.55 -28.75
CA HIS A 137 -2.80 8.81 -28.21
C HIS A 137 -1.50 9.26 -28.91
N ASP A 138 -1.38 10.56 -29.14
CA ASP A 138 -0.10 11.16 -29.54
C ASP A 138 0.95 10.90 -28.46
N HIS A 139 2.18 10.62 -28.87
CA HIS A 139 3.29 10.38 -27.94
C HIS A 139 4.11 11.65 -27.69
N LEU A 140 4.69 11.75 -26.49
CA LEU A 140 5.66 12.78 -26.16
C LEU A 140 6.86 12.68 -27.12
N THR A 141 7.31 13.82 -27.61
CA THR A 141 8.32 13.91 -28.67
C THR A 141 9.76 13.92 -28.15
N SER A 142 9.96 14.13 -26.85
CA SER A 142 11.30 14.22 -26.26
C SER A 142 11.54 13.15 -25.18
N LEU A 143 12.71 12.54 -25.22
CA LEU A 143 13.18 11.59 -24.20
C LEU A 143 13.24 12.23 -22.81
N LYS A 144 13.50 13.53 -22.72
CA LYS A 144 13.49 14.29 -21.47
C LYS A 144 12.08 14.39 -20.87
N SER A 145 11.05 14.57 -21.70
CA SER A 145 9.65 14.60 -21.26
C SER A 145 9.21 13.23 -20.74
N ILE A 146 9.66 12.14 -21.37
CA ILE A 146 9.40 10.77 -20.91
C ILE A 146 10.11 10.51 -19.58
N GLN A 147 11.36 10.97 -19.43
CA GLN A 147 12.12 10.84 -18.18
C GLN A 147 11.49 11.60 -17.01
N ASN A 148 10.78 12.70 -17.24
CA ASN A 148 10.07 13.41 -16.18
C ASN A 148 8.90 12.60 -15.59
N HIS A 149 8.52 11.50 -16.23
CA HIS A 149 7.49 10.57 -15.77
C HIS A 149 8.06 9.22 -15.27
N LEU A 150 9.39 9.09 -15.20
CA LEU A 150 10.12 7.95 -14.62
C LEU A 150 10.64 8.32 -13.23
#